data_AF-A0A6B3FKI6-F1
#
_entry.id   AF-A0A6B3FKI6-F1
#
_cell.length_a   1.000
_cell.length_b   1.000
_cell.length_c   1.000
_cell.angle_alpha   90.00
_cell.angle_beta   90.00
_cell.angle_gamma   90.00
#
_symmetry.space_group_name_H-M   'P 1'
#
loop_
_entity.id
_entity.type
_entity.pdbx_description
1 polymer ?
#
loop_
_entity_poly.entity_id
_entity_poly.type
_entity_poly.pdbx_seq_one_letter_code
_entity_poly.pdbx_strand_id
1 'polypeptide(L)'
;REHVIASTVQRRLLPQAERRQAAVDTAHVLLPGRDSGCWFDTIALSGARTALVVGGVAGEGLQSAIAMGQLRTVIQALAGLDLEPEEVLARLKDTADRLAHE
;
A
#
# COMPACT_ATOMS: atom_id res chain seq x y z
N ARG A 1 -5.09 -17.59 -17.00
CA ARG A 1 -6.08 -17.75 -15.91
C ARG A 1 -5.63 -17.04 -14.63
N GLU A 2 -4.36 -17.17 -14.22
CA GLU A 2 -3.77 -16.41 -13.09
C GLU A 2 -3.94 -14.89 -13.21
N HIS A 3 -3.76 -14.32 -14.41
CA HIS A 3 -3.95 -12.88 -14.65
C HIS A 3 -5.33 -12.36 -14.20
N VAL A 4 -6.39 -13.15 -14.35
CA VAL A 4 -7.75 -12.74 -13.94
C VAL A 4 -7.87 -12.71 -12.42
N ILE A 5 -7.27 -13.69 -11.73
CA ILE A 5 -7.28 -13.78 -10.27
C ILE A 5 -6.43 -12.66 -9.66
N ALA A 6 -5.23 -12.42 -10.19
CA ALA A 6 -4.35 -11.33 -9.77
C ALA A 6 -5.03 -9.96 -9.93
N SER A 7 -5.68 -9.71 -11.07
CA SER A 7 -6.42 -8.47 -11.30
C SER A 7 -7.63 -8.28 -10.37
N THR A 8 -8.27 -9.38 -9.96
CA THR A 8 -9.42 -9.36 -9.04
C THR A 8 -8.97 -9.08 -7.61
N VAL A 9 -7.85 -9.68 -7.19
CA VAL A 9 -7.23 -9.43 -5.88
C VAL A 9 -6.72 -7.99 -5.80
N GLN A 10 -5.98 -7.51 -6.80
CA GLN A 10 -5.53 -6.11 -6.84
C GLN A 10 -6.70 -5.13 -6.74
N ARG A 11 -7.79 -5.34 -7.49
CA ARG A 11 -8.95 -4.43 -7.48
C ARG A 11 -9.74 -4.44 -6.17
N ARG A 12 -9.69 -5.53 -5.41
CA ARG A 12 -10.26 -5.63 -4.05
C ARG A 12 -9.35 -5.06 -2.98
N LEU A 13 -8.04 -5.06 -3.23
CA LEU A 13 -7.06 -4.42 -2.37
C LEU A 13 -7.10 -2.90 -2.56
N LEU A 14 -7.22 -2.38 -3.78
CA LEU A 14 -7.34 -0.93 -3.99
C LEU A 14 -8.47 -0.34 -3.14
N PRO A 15 -8.24 0.79 -2.42
CA PRO A 15 -9.24 1.38 -1.53
C PRO A 15 -10.57 1.59 -2.27
N GLN A 16 -11.60 0.84 -1.87
CA GLN A 16 -12.95 1.05 -2.35
C GLN A 16 -13.54 2.24 -1.61
N ALA A 17 -13.64 3.36 -2.35
CA ALA A 17 -14.19 4.63 -1.92
C ALA A 17 -13.36 5.36 -0.85
N GLU A 18 -13.01 6.59 -1.21
CA GLU A 18 -12.53 7.65 -0.34
C GLU A 18 -13.41 7.70 0.92
N ARG A 19 -12.87 7.23 2.04
CA ARG A 19 -13.44 7.62 3.33
C ARG A 19 -13.27 9.12 3.40
N ARG A 20 -14.40 9.82 3.26
CA ARG A 20 -14.61 11.26 3.33
C ARG A 20 -14.24 11.81 4.73
N GLN A 21 -12.98 11.65 5.11
CA GLN A 21 -12.40 11.94 6.42
C GLN A 21 -10.95 12.49 6.32
N ALA A 22 -10.37 12.59 5.13
CA ALA A 22 -9.06 13.19 4.94
C ALA A 22 -9.17 14.72 4.88
N ALA A 23 -8.20 15.44 5.45
CA ALA A 23 -8.11 16.90 5.36
C ALA A 23 -7.76 17.40 3.96
N VAL A 24 -7.67 16.50 2.97
CA VAL A 24 -7.21 16.73 1.61
C VAL A 24 -8.11 15.98 0.62
N ASP A 25 -8.42 16.62 -0.50
CA ASP A 25 -9.04 15.97 -1.66
C ASP A 25 -7.96 15.19 -2.42
N THR A 26 -8.21 13.91 -2.69
CA THR A 26 -7.25 13.04 -3.39
C THR A 26 -7.86 12.49 -4.68
N ALA A 27 -7.01 12.28 -5.68
CA ALA A 27 -7.37 11.61 -6.92
C ALA A 27 -6.21 10.71 -7.34
N HIS A 28 -6.51 9.57 -7.96
CA HIS A 28 -5.49 8.62 -8.38
C HIS A 28 -5.84 8.00 -9.73
N VAL A 29 -4.79 7.67 -10.49
CA VAL A 29 -4.89 6.94 -11.75
C VAL A 29 -3.89 5.80 -11.71
N LEU A 30 -4.40 4.57 -11.87
CA LEU A 30 -3.57 3.40 -12.08
C LEU A 30 -3.48 3.14 -13.59
N LEU A 31 -2.27 3.23 -14.15
CA LEU A 31 -2.07 3.02 -15.58
C LEU A 31 -1.97 1.51 -15.89
N PRO A 32 -2.76 0.99 -16.84
CA PRO A 32 -2.71 -0.41 -17.22
C PRO A 32 -1.34 -0.78 -17.80
N GLY A 33 -0.85 -1.99 -17.47
CA GLY A 33 0.41 -2.53 -18.01
C GLY A 33 1.69 -2.10 -17.29
N ARG A 34 1.59 -1.32 -16.20
CA ARG A 34 2.70 -1.02 -15.28
C ARG A 34 2.42 -1.66 -13.92
N ASP A 35 3.14 -2.75 -13.67
CA ASP A 35 3.39 -3.40 -12.37
C ASP A 35 2.18 -3.83 -11.54
N SER A 36 1.98 -5.16 -11.44
CA SER A 36 1.03 -5.77 -10.50
C SER A 36 1.37 -5.53 -9.01
N GLY A 37 2.49 -4.86 -8.73
CA GLY A 37 3.01 -4.57 -7.40
C GLY A 37 2.94 -3.11 -6.97
N CYS A 38 2.39 -2.18 -7.77
CA CYS A 38 2.24 -0.79 -7.38
C CYS A 38 0.91 -0.53 -6.64
N TRP A 39 0.95 0.31 -5.61
CA TRP A 39 -0.24 0.70 -4.84
C TRP A 39 -0.12 2.12 -4.31
N PHE A 40 -1.25 2.64 -3.86
CA PHE A 40 -1.32 3.88 -3.09
C PHE A 40 -2.34 3.73 -1.96
N ASP A 41 -2.16 4.51 -0.90
CA ASP A 41 -3.12 4.64 0.20
C ASP A 41 -3.25 6.10 0.66
N THR A 42 -4.45 6.43 1.14
CA THR A 42 -4.74 7.67 1.87
C THR A 42 -5.21 7.27 3.25
N ILE A 43 -4.43 7.61 4.28
CA ILE A 43 -4.67 7.17 5.66
C ILE A 43 -4.88 8.40 6.53
N ALA A 44 -6.04 8.47 7.19
CA ALA A 44 -6.30 9.50 8.18
C ALA A 44 -5.42 9.28 9.41
N LEU A 45 -4.77 10.35 9.88
CA LEU A 45 -3.93 10.34 11.08
C LEU A 45 -4.57 11.16 12.20
N SER A 46 -3.96 11.13 13.39
CA SER A 46 -4.30 12.03 14.48
C SER A 46 -4.09 13.50 14.06
N GLY A 47 -4.86 14.42 14.65
CA GLY A 47 -4.66 15.86 14.52
C GLY A 47 -4.98 16.43 13.13
N ALA A 48 -6.01 15.89 12.45
CA ALA A 48 -6.41 16.32 11.10
C ALA A 48 -5.30 16.21 10.04
N ARG A 49 -4.31 15.34 10.27
CA ARG A 49 -3.27 15.01 9.29
C ARG A 49 -3.71 13.85 8.40
N THR A 50 -3.07 13.72 7.26
CA THR A 50 -3.31 12.63 6.31
C THR A 50 -1.97 12.14 5.78
N ALA A 51 -1.73 10.83 5.87
CA ALA A 51 -0.61 10.18 5.20
C ALA A 51 -1.02 9.80 3.78
N LEU A 52 -0.19 10.18 2.82
CA LEU A 52 -0.26 9.74 1.43
C LEU A 52 0.87 8.77 1.19
N VAL A 53 0.54 7.56 0.75
CA VAL A 53 1.50 6.49 0.54
C VAL A 53 1.44 6.08 -0.91
N VAL A 54 2.61 5.95 -1.54
CA VAL A 54 2.77 5.34 -2.85
C VAL A 54 3.91 4.34 -2.74
N GLY A 55 3.68 3.12 -3.19
CA GLY A 55 4.65 2.05 -3.09
C GLY A 55 4.65 1.15 -4.30
N GLY A 56 5.73 0.39 -4.46
CA GLY A 56 5.89 -0.61 -5.51
C GLY A 56 6.71 -1.78 -5.01
N VAL A 57 6.30 -2.99 -5.37
CA VAL A 57 7.13 -4.20 -5.24
C VAL A 57 7.63 -4.59 -6.62
N ALA A 58 8.91 -4.93 -6.72
CA ALA A 58 9.48 -5.44 -7.96
C ALA A 58 8.89 -6.82 -8.34
N GLY A 59 8.88 -7.12 -9.63
CA GLY A 59 8.36 -8.38 -10.17
C GLY A 59 6.87 -8.34 -10.51
N GLU A 60 6.40 -9.45 -11.05
CA GLU A 60 5.04 -9.62 -11.53
C GLU A 60 4.39 -10.90 -10.97
N GLY A 61 3.06 -10.90 -10.91
CA GLY A 61 2.28 -12.08 -10.52
C GLY A 61 1.96 -12.15 -9.02
N LEU A 62 1.61 -13.37 -8.58
CA LEU A 62 0.99 -13.60 -7.27
C LEU A 62 1.91 -13.24 -6.09
N GLN A 63 3.20 -13.54 -6.19
CA GLN A 63 4.14 -13.28 -5.09
C GLN A 63 4.32 -11.78 -4.85
N SER A 64 4.49 -10.98 -5.92
CA SER A 64 4.54 -9.52 -5.81
C SER A 64 3.23 -8.94 -5.26
N ALA A 65 2.08 -9.52 -5.59
CA ALA A 65 0.79 -9.09 -5.04
C ALA A 65 0.63 -9.44 -3.54
N ILE A 66 1.15 -10.58 -3.10
CA ILE A 66 1.17 -10.98 -1.67
C ILE A 66 2.07 -10.04 -0.88
N ALA A 67 3.31 -9.83 -1.33
CA ALA A 67 4.25 -8.92 -0.68
C ALA A 67 3.69 -7.49 -0.60
N MET A 68 3.09 -6.99 -1.68
CA MET A 68 2.38 -5.71 -1.70
C MET A 68 1.28 -5.65 -0.63
N GLY A 69 0.44 -6.69 -0.52
CA GLY A 69 -0.62 -6.77 0.48
C GLY A 69 -0.09 -6.75 1.93
N GLN A 70 1.04 -7.42 2.18
CA GLN A 70 1.70 -7.45 3.49
C GLN A 70 2.29 -6.09 3.85
N LEU A 71 3.07 -5.47 2.95
CA LEU A 71 3.64 -4.14 3.16
C LEU A 71 2.54 -3.10 3.42
N ARG A 72 1.47 -3.16 2.64
CA ARG A 72 0.31 -2.29 2.82
C ARG A 72 -0.36 -2.45 4.18
N THR A 73 -0.52 -3.69 4.65
CA THR A 73 -1.07 -3.98 5.98
C THR A 73 -0.18 -3.40 7.08
N VAL A 74 1.14 -3.53 6.94
CA VAL A 74 2.12 -3.00 7.90
C VAL A 74 2.06 -1.47 7.95
N ILE A 75 2.01 -0.80 6.80
CA ILE A 75 1.87 0.66 6.73
C ILE A 75 0.58 1.13 7.43
N GLN A 76 -0.55 0.47 7.20
CA GLN A 76 -1.81 0.81 7.86
C GLN A 76 -1.71 0.66 9.39
N ALA A 77 -1.03 -0.38 9.88
CA ALA A 77 -0.80 -0.57 11.30
C ALA A 77 0.14 0.49 11.90
N LEU A 78 1.25 0.79 11.22
CA LEU A 78 2.24 1.79 11.66
C LEU A 78 1.69 3.21 11.64
N ALA A 79 0.85 3.55 10.65
CA ALA A 79 0.23 4.87 10.55
C ALA A 79 -0.66 5.20 11.76
N GLY A 80 -1.23 4.18 12.41
CA GLY A 80 -2.02 4.36 13.65
C GLY A 80 -1.19 4.68 14.90
N LEU A 81 0.14 4.59 14.83
CA LEU A 81 1.04 4.73 15.99
C LEU A 81 1.61 6.14 16.18
N ASP A 82 1.24 7.09 15.30
CA ASP A 82 1.71 8.48 15.36
C ASP A 82 3.25 8.62 15.38
N LEU A 83 3.92 7.75 14.62
CA LEU A 83 5.37 7.75 14.46
C LEU A 83 5.80 8.79 13.42
N GLU A 84 7.02 9.29 13.56
CA GLU A 84 7.66 10.09 12.52
C GLU A 84 7.87 9.26 11.24
N PRO A 85 7.76 9.88 10.04
CA PRO A 85 7.83 9.16 8.77
C PRO A 85 9.10 8.31 8.59
N GLU A 86 10.25 8.77 9.07
CA GLU A 86 11.51 8.04 9.00
C GLU A 86 11.48 6.72 9.78
N GLU A 87 10.81 6.70 10.93
CA GLU A 87 10.66 5.50 11.76
C GLU A 87 9.69 4.51 11.11
N VAL A 88 8.61 5.03 10.49
CA VAL A 88 7.69 4.20 9.70
C VAL A 88 8.43 3.53 8.55
N LEU A 89 9.26 4.27 7.82
CA LEU A 89 10.03 3.74 6.69
C LEU A 89 11.11 2.75 7.13
N ALA A 90 11.78 2.98 8.26
CA ALA A 90 12.76 2.05 8.82
C ALA A 90 12.11 0.70 9.17
N ARG A 91 10.98 0.71 9.89
CA ARG A 91 10.24 -0.52 10.24
C ARG A 91 9.65 -1.23 9.02
N LEU A 92 9.21 -0.45 8.03
CA LEU A 92 8.74 -1.00 6.76
C LEU A 92 9.89 -1.69 6.00
N LYS A 93 11.09 -1.10 6.00
CA LYS A 93 12.29 -1.69 5.43
C LYS A 93 12.63 -3.02 6.10
N ASP A 94 12.63 -3.08 7.43
CA ASP A 94 12.90 -4.34 8.14
C ASP A 94 11.89 -5.44 7.78
N THR A 95 10.63 -5.05 7.59
CA THR A 95 9.59 -5.98 7.12
C THR A 95 9.84 -6.45 5.69
N ALA A 96 10.20 -5.52 4.78
CA ALA A 96 10.51 -5.86 3.39
C ALA A 96 11.73 -6.79 3.30
N ASP A 97 12.77 -6.51 4.09
CA ASP A 97 13.96 -7.35 4.16
C ASP A 97 13.57 -8.76 4.64
N ARG A 98 12.74 -8.90 5.68
CA ARG A 98 12.26 -10.22 6.13
C ARG A 98 11.49 -10.97 5.05
N LEU A 99 10.57 -10.30 4.35
CA LEU A 99 9.79 -10.92 3.27
C LEU A 99 10.66 -11.35 2.08
N ALA A 100 11.80 -10.69 1.85
CA ALA A 100 12.73 -11.08 0.79
C ALA A 100 13.57 -12.32 1.14
N HIS A 101 13.64 -12.72 2.41
CA HIS A 101 14.34 -13.92 2.86
C HIS A 101 13.42 -15.14 3.04
N GLU A 102 12.11 -14.98 2.86
CA GLU A 102 11.09 -16.06 2.86
C GLU A 102 10.89 -16.61 1.45
#